data_AF-A0A834E0B0-F1
#
_entry.id   AF-A0A834E0B0-F1
#
_cell.length_a   1.000
_cell.length_b   1.000
_cell.length_c   1.000
_cell.angle_alpha   90.00
_cell.angle_beta   90.00
_cell.angle_gamma   90.00
#
_symmetry.space_group_name_H-M   'P 1'
#
loop_
_entity.id
_entity.type
_entity.pdbx_description
1 polymer ?
#
loop_
_entity_poly.entity_id
_entity_poly.type
_entity_poly.pdbx_seq_one_letter_code
_entity_poly.pdbx_strand_id
1 'polypeptide(L)'
;MAETFYLSNIVPQNYDNNAGYWNRIEMYCRELTERFEDVWIVSGPLTLPQTGSDGKKIVSYQVIGEDNVAVPSHLYKVILARRSPASTEPLALGAFVVPNEAIGFQPQLSEFQVSLQDLERLSGLVFFPHLDRAGDIRNICSVDTCKLLDFQEFTLYLSTRKVAGARSVHRLEKVMENLRNLGIEPDDYFMSCYEKKLEELKAKEEAGRLERKPS
;
A
#
# COMPACT_ATOMS: atom_id res chain seq x y z
N MET A 1 -1.03 2.29 16.70
CA MET A 1 -0.20 2.86 15.62
C MET A 1 1.28 2.85 15.99
N ALA A 2 1.72 3.34 17.16
CA ALA A 2 3.15 3.43 17.49
C ALA A 2 3.94 2.11 17.37
N GLU A 3 3.35 0.98 17.77
CA GLU A 3 4.01 -0.34 17.73
C GLU A 3 4.40 -0.79 16.31
N THR A 4 3.70 -0.31 15.27
CA THR A 4 4.04 -0.66 13.87
C THR A 4 5.34 -0.01 13.40
N PHE A 5 5.89 0.94 14.18
CA PHE A 5 7.15 1.62 13.91
C PHE A 5 8.35 0.94 14.60
N TYR A 6 8.14 -0.11 15.39
CA TYR A 6 9.25 -0.93 15.85
C TYR A 6 9.92 -1.62 14.68
N LEU A 7 11.26 -1.66 14.68
CA LEU A 7 12.06 -2.24 13.59
C LEU A 7 11.83 -3.74 13.41
N SER A 8 11.24 -4.42 14.39
CA SER A 8 10.73 -5.79 14.25
C SER A 8 9.62 -5.94 13.21
N ASN A 9 9.00 -4.84 12.79
CA ASN A 9 7.95 -4.78 11.76
C ASN A 9 8.42 -4.09 10.47
N ILE A 10 9.72 -3.80 10.32
CA ILE A 10 10.26 -3.03 9.19
C ILE A 10 11.24 -3.89 8.40
N VAL A 11 11.19 -3.75 7.07
CA VAL A 11 12.19 -4.30 6.14
C VAL A 11 12.77 -3.17 5.29
N PRO A 12 14.03 -3.28 4.83
CA PRO A 12 14.55 -2.35 3.83
C PRO A 12 13.76 -2.46 2.53
N GLN A 13 12.99 -1.42 2.21
CA GLN A 13 12.09 -1.42 1.06
C GLN A 13 12.47 -0.32 0.07
N ASN A 14 12.39 -0.62 -1.23
CA ASN A 14 12.54 0.37 -2.27
C ASN A 14 11.52 1.51 -2.06
N TYR A 15 11.98 2.76 -2.13
CA TYR A 15 11.16 3.93 -1.79
C TYR A 15 9.91 4.05 -2.68
N ASP A 16 10.06 3.86 -4.00
CA ASP A 16 8.96 3.95 -4.95
C ASP A 16 7.98 2.78 -4.81
N ASN A 17 8.49 1.59 -4.46
CA ASN A 17 7.65 0.44 -4.11
C ASN A 17 6.78 0.76 -2.89
N ASN A 18 7.40 1.22 -1.80
CA ASN A 18 6.75 1.54 -0.54
C ASN A 18 5.70 2.64 -0.72
N ALA A 19 6.08 3.77 -1.32
CA ALA A 19 5.20 4.91 -1.51
C ALA A 19 4.16 4.70 -2.64
N GLY A 20 4.39 3.75 -3.55
CA GLY A 20 3.60 3.48 -4.74
C GLY A 20 2.83 2.17 -4.66
N TYR A 21 3.33 1.13 -5.34
CA TYR A 21 2.61 -0.12 -5.56
C TYR A 21 2.23 -0.83 -4.25
N TRP A 22 3.15 -0.91 -3.29
CA TRP A 22 2.88 -1.56 -2.01
C TRP A 22 1.80 -0.83 -1.21
N ASN A 23 1.87 0.51 -1.13
CA ASN A 23 0.82 1.33 -0.53
C ASN A 23 -0.54 1.14 -1.24
N ARG A 24 -0.57 1.00 -2.58
CA ARG A 24 -1.81 0.69 -3.31
C ARG A 24 -2.39 -0.68 -2.89
N ILE A 25 -1.55 -1.70 -2.68
CA ILE A 25 -2.00 -2.99 -2.12
C ILE A 25 -2.56 -2.82 -0.70
N GLU A 26 -1.89 -2.04 0.15
CA GLU A 26 -2.37 -1.75 1.50
C GLU A 26 -3.69 -0.96 1.50
N MET A 27 -3.90 -0.07 0.54
CA MET A 27 -5.17 0.63 0.32
C MET A 27 -6.28 -0.34 -0.06
N TYR A 28 -6.03 -1.23 -1.02
CA TYR A 28 -6.96 -2.30 -1.39
C TYR A 28 -7.32 -3.18 -0.19
N CYS A 29 -6.34 -3.53 0.65
CA CYS A 29 -6.59 -4.30 1.86
C CYS A 29 -7.53 -3.58 2.85
N ARG A 30 -7.44 -2.25 2.95
CA ARG A 30 -8.37 -1.44 3.77
C ARG A 30 -9.75 -1.38 3.11
N GLU A 31 -9.80 -1.21 1.80
CA GLU A 31 -11.03 -1.15 1.02
C GLU A 31 -11.86 -2.44 1.11
N LEU A 32 -11.20 -3.60 1.25
CA LEU A 32 -11.88 -4.87 1.49
C LEU A 32 -12.81 -4.83 2.71
N THR A 33 -12.52 -3.99 3.71
CA THR A 33 -13.36 -3.87 4.92
C THR A 33 -14.73 -3.24 4.65
N GLU A 34 -14.93 -2.62 3.48
CA GLU A 34 -16.24 -2.14 3.04
C GLU A 34 -17.15 -3.29 2.55
N ARG A 35 -16.56 -4.45 2.24
CA ARG A 35 -17.24 -5.60 1.61
C ARG A 35 -17.14 -6.89 2.43
N PHE A 36 -16.21 -6.95 3.37
CA PHE A 36 -15.93 -8.08 4.26
C PHE A 36 -15.80 -7.56 5.68
N GLU A 37 -16.54 -8.12 6.64
CA GLU A 37 -16.47 -7.70 8.05
C GLU A 37 -15.10 -8.01 8.68
N ASP A 38 -14.43 -9.09 8.26
CA ASP A 38 -13.10 -9.45 8.77
C ASP A 38 -12.11 -9.67 7.63
N VAL A 39 -10.92 -9.07 7.77
CA VAL A 39 -9.80 -9.22 6.83
C VAL A 39 -8.52 -9.48 7.64
N TRP A 40 -7.91 -10.65 7.43
CA TRP A 40 -6.60 -11.01 7.98
C TRP A 40 -5.53 -10.90 6.92
N ILE A 41 -4.38 -10.34 7.31
CA ILE A 41 -3.27 -10.07 6.41
C ILE A 41 -1.99 -10.58 7.05
N VAL A 42 -1.24 -11.39 6.31
CA VAL A 42 0.15 -11.74 6.64
C VAL A 42 1.04 -11.10 5.58
N SER A 43 2.12 -10.44 5.98
CA SER A 43 3.08 -9.83 5.06
C SER A 43 4.50 -10.11 5.51
N GLY A 44 5.43 -10.20 4.57
CA GLY A 44 6.82 -10.39 4.91
C GLY A 44 7.79 -10.34 3.72
N PRO A 45 9.10 -10.40 4.03
CA PRO A 45 10.17 -10.42 3.03
C PRO A 45 10.40 -11.81 2.42
N LEU A 46 10.96 -11.83 1.21
CA LEU A 46 11.50 -13.01 0.54
C LEU A 46 12.86 -12.69 -0.11
N THR A 47 13.76 -13.67 -0.12
CA THR A 47 15.01 -13.65 -0.89
C THR A 47 15.00 -14.79 -1.89
N LEU A 48 14.41 -14.53 -3.06
CA LEU A 48 14.19 -15.53 -4.11
C LEU A 48 15.43 -15.73 -5.00
N PRO A 49 15.67 -16.96 -5.51
CA PRO A 49 16.80 -17.24 -6.37
C PRO A 49 16.63 -16.64 -7.77
N GLN A 50 17.74 -16.25 -8.38
CA GLN A 50 17.83 -15.93 -9.80
C GLN A 50 18.63 -17.02 -10.51
N THR A 51 18.25 -17.36 -11.74
CA THR A 51 18.97 -18.35 -12.56
C THR A 51 20.05 -17.62 -13.37
N GLY A 52 21.31 -17.94 -13.11
CA GLY A 52 22.46 -17.43 -13.86
C GLY A 52 22.51 -17.97 -15.29
N SER A 53 23.37 -17.38 -16.12
CA SER A 53 23.58 -17.81 -17.51
C SER A 53 24.12 -19.24 -17.63
N ASP A 54 24.75 -19.76 -16.56
CA ASP A 54 25.23 -21.14 -16.45
C ASP A 54 24.15 -22.13 -15.95
N GLY A 55 22.91 -21.67 -15.75
CA GLY A 55 21.79 -22.45 -15.26
C GLY A 55 21.77 -22.66 -13.75
N LYS A 56 22.77 -22.16 -13.00
CA LYS A 56 22.76 -22.25 -11.54
C LYS A 56 21.76 -21.28 -10.94
N LYS A 57 21.02 -21.75 -9.93
CA LYS A 57 20.12 -20.92 -9.13
C LYS A 57 20.87 -20.36 -7.93
N ILE A 58 20.97 -19.04 -7.84
CA ILE A 58 21.71 -18.35 -6.79
C ILE A 58 20.76 -17.38 -6.09
N VAL A 59 20.71 -17.46 -4.76
CA VAL A 59 20.08 -16.43 -3.94
C VAL A 59 21.15 -15.39 -3.61
N SER A 60 20.90 -14.14 -4.02
CA SER A 60 21.76 -13.00 -3.70
C SER A 60 20.88 -11.87 -3.19
N TYR A 61 21.29 -11.25 -2.08
CA TYR A 61 20.62 -10.10 -1.49
C TYR A 61 21.64 -9.21 -0.79
N GLN A 62 21.37 -7.91 -0.78
CA GLN A 62 22.20 -6.94 -0.08
C GLN A 62 21.94 -7.04 1.43
N VAL A 63 22.98 -6.79 2.24
CA VAL A 63 22.84 -6.44 3.66
C VAL A 63 23.28 -4.99 3.87
N ILE A 64 22.66 -4.28 4.81
CA ILE A 64 22.92 -2.85 5.08
C ILE A 64 23.19 -2.57 6.56
N GLY A 65 23.96 -1.52 6.83
CA GLY A 65 24.33 -1.10 8.18
C GLY A 65 25.36 -2.00 8.85
N GLU A 66 25.77 -1.66 10.08
CA GLU A 66 26.71 -2.45 10.87
C GLU A 66 26.11 -3.81 11.27
N ASP A 67 24.79 -3.86 11.47
CA ASP A 67 24.03 -5.06 11.85
C ASP A 67 23.70 -6.00 10.68
N ASN A 68 24.12 -5.66 9.45
CA ASN A 68 23.88 -6.45 8.25
C ASN A 68 22.39 -6.80 8.02
N VAL A 69 21.50 -5.81 8.12
CA VAL A 69 20.07 -5.99 7.89
C VAL A 69 19.82 -6.40 6.43
N ALA A 70 19.18 -7.55 6.21
CA ALA A 70 18.94 -8.09 4.88
C ALA A 70 17.90 -7.26 4.09
N VAL A 71 18.23 -6.95 2.84
CA VAL A 71 17.34 -6.30 1.87
C VAL A 71 16.62 -7.38 1.05
N PRO A 72 15.30 -7.56 1.20
CA PRO A 72 14.58 -8.60 0.46
C PRO A 72 14.57 -8.32 -1.04
N SER A 73 14.54 -9.38 -1.86
CA SER A 73 14.32 -9.26 -3.29
C SER A 73 12.84 -9.11 -3.63
N HIS A 74 11.96 -9.70 -2.82
CA HIS A 74 10.51 -9.63 -2.99
C HIS A 74 9.81 -9.44 -1.64
N LEU A 75 8.58 -8.95 -1.69
CA LEU A 75 7.65 -8.89 -0.58
C LEU A 75 6.45 -9.76 -0.89
N TYR A 76 5.87 -10.40 0.12
CA TYR A 76 4.63 -11.15 -0.05
C TYR A 76 3.51 -10.58 0.81
N LYS A 77 2.27 -10.81 0.35
CA LYS A 77 1.06 -10.59 1.14
C LYS A 77 0.10 -11.76 0.95
N VAL A 78 -0.39 -12.31 2.06
CA VAL A 78 -1.51 -13.26 2.07
C VAL A 78 -2.71 -12.56 2.67
N ILE A 79 -3.81 -12.54 1.93
CA ILE A 79 -5.06 -11.91 2.31
C ILE A 79 -6.10 -13.02 2.50
N LEU A 80 -6.74 -13.05 3.67
CA LEU A 80 -7.88 -13.90 3.98
C LEU A 80 -9.04 -13.00 4.41
N ALA A 81 -10.20 -13.14 3.77
CA ALA A 81 -11.36 -12.31 4.05
C ALA A 81 -12.61 -13.16 4.31
N ARG A 82 -13.41 -12.72 5.30
CA ARG A 82 -14.70 -13.33 5.67
C ARG A 82 -15.80 -12.30 5.52
N ARG A 83 -16.89 -12.68 4.84
CA ARG A 83 -18.02 -11.77 4.59
C ARG A 83 -18.62 -11.28 5.91
N SER A 84 -19.02 -12.21 6.77
CA SER A 84 -19.43 -11.99 8.15
C SER A 84 -19.31 -13.29 8.95
N PRO A 85 -19.25 -13.24 10.29
CA PRO A 85 -19.23 -14.45 11.12
C PRO A 85 -20.47 -15.34 10.95
N ALA A 86 -21.61 -14.75 10.56
CA ALA A 86 -22.88 -15.46 10.37
C ALA A 86 -23.10 -15.96 8.93
N SER A 87 -22.27 -15.52 7.98
CA SER A 87 -22.39 -15.92 6.58
C SER A 87 -21.94 -17.36 6.37
N THR A 88 -22.69 -18.09 5.54
CA THR A 88 -22.29 -19.41 5.04
C THR A 88 -21.43 -19.33 3.77
N GLU A 89 -21.13 -18.12 3.28
CA GLU A 89 -20.23 -17.96 2.14
C GLU A 89 -18.83 -18.47 2.49
N PRO A 90 -18.19 -19.22 1.56
CA PRO A 90 -16.80 -19.61 1.73
C PRO A 90 -15.88 -18.40 1.92
N LEU A 91 -14.80 -18.59 2.69
CA LEU A 91 -13.75 -17.60 2.85
C LEU A 91 -13.09 -17.28 1.52
N ALA A 92 -12.60 -16.04 1.38
CA ALA A 92 -11.85 -15.59 0.22
C ALA A 92 -10.36 -15.50 0.55
N LEU A 93 -9.49 -16.09 -0.27
CA LEU A 93 -8.04 -16.11 -0.04
C LEU A 93 -7.27 -15.71 -1.30
N GLY A 94 -6.21 -14.93 -1.14
CA GLY A 94 -5.21 -14.66 -2.18
C GLY A 94 -3.81 -14.51 -1.61
N ALA A 95 -2.82 -15.00 -2.33
CA ALA A 95 -1.41 -14.82 -2.02
C ALA A 95 -0.73 -14.07 -3.17
N PHE A 96 0.09 -13.08 -2.84
CA PHE A 96 0.72 -12.19 -3.80
C PHE A 96 2.21 -12.05 -3.48
N VAL A 97 3.06 -12.02 -4.51
CA VAL A 97 4.50 -11.82 -4.39
C VAL A 97 4.92 -10.73 -5.37
N VAL A 98 5.43 -9.61 -4.84
CA VAL A 98 5.87 -8.45 -5.63
C VAL A 98 7.37 -8.25 -5.47
N PRO A 99 8.11 -7.85 -6.52
CA PRO A 99 9.52 -7.52 -6.39
C PRO A 99 9.71 -6.24 -5.55
N ASN A 100 10.81 -6.17 -4.79
CA ASN A 100 11.19 -5.01 -3.98
C ASN A 100 11.85 -3.92 -4.84
N GLU A 101 11.13 -3.46 -5.87
CA GLU A 101 11.57 -2.48 -6.86
C GLU A 101 10.41 -1.57 -7.28
N ALA A 102 10.69 -0.53 -8.07
CA ALA A 102 9.66 0.37 -8.56
C ALA A 102 8.71 -0.37 -9.52
N ILE A 103 7.42 -0.41 -9.20
CA ILE A 103 6.37 -1.01 -10.04
C ILE A 103 5.37 0.09 -10.40
N GLY A 104 5.14 0.28 -11.70
CA GLY A 104 4.22 1.28 -12.24
C GLY A 104 2.74 0.90 -12.12
N PHE A 105 1.89 1.60 -12.89
CA PHE A 105 0.45 1.38 -12.90
C PHE A 105 -0.03 0.33 -13.90
N GLN A 106 0.85 -0.13 -14.81
CA GLN A 106 0.44 -1.11 -15.82
C GLN A 106 0.19 -2.51 -15.24
N PRO A 107 1.08 -3.10 -14.42
CA PRO A 107 0.84 -4.44 -13.90
C PRO A 107 -0.32 -4.46 -12.91
N GLN A 108 -1.30 -5.33 -13.17
CA GLN A 108 -2.44 -5.58 -12.28
C GLN A 108 -2.02 -6.45 -11.08
N LEU A 109 -2.74 -6.35 -9.96
CA LEU A 109 -2.42 -7.14 -8.76
C LEU A 109 -2.44 -8.65 -9.04
N SER A 110 -3.36 -9.11 -9.90
CA SER A 110 -3.49 -10.50 -10.30
C SER A 110 -2.26 -11.05 -11.01
N GLU A 111 -1.43 -10.20 -11.65
CA GLU A 111 -0.18 -10.63 -12.29
C GLU A 111 0.89 -11.07 -11.26
N PHE A 112 0.76 -10.58 -10.03
CA PHE A 112 1.59 -10.96 -8.90
C PHE A 112 0.96 -12.04 -8.03
N GLN A 113 -0.21 -12.58 -8.42
CA GLN A 113 -0.88 -13.63 -7.68
C GLN A 113 -0.14 -14.96 -7.85
N VAL A 114 0.06 -15.65 -6.73
CA VAL A 114 0.64 -17.00 -6.68
C VAL A 114 -0.31 -17.93 -5.93
N SER A 115 -0.12 -19.25 -6.07
CA SER A 115 -0.82 -20.19 -5.20
C SER A 115 -0.32 -20.06 -3.76
N LEU A 116 -1.18 -20.35 -2.78
CA LEU A 116 -0.76 -20.37 -1.38
C LEU A 116 0.37 -21.38 -1.17
N GLN A 117 0.28 -22.55 -1.81
CA GLN A 117 1.26 -23.62 -1.69
C GLN A 117 2.63 -23.23 -2.26
N ASP A 118 2.67 -22.47 -3.34
CA ASP A 118 3.93 -21.98 -3.90
C ASP A 118 4.55 -20.95 -2.95
N LEU A 119 3.78 -20.02 -2.41
CA LEU A 119 4.29 -19.06 -1.44
C LEU A 119 4.80 -19.76 -0.16
N GLU A 120 4.11 -20.78 0.34
CA GLU A 120 4.59 -21.59 1.47
C GLU A 120 5.91 -22.28 1.15
N ARG A 121 6.06 -22.83 -0.06
CA ARG A 121 7.32 -23.43 -0.51
C ARG A 121 8.45 -22.39 -0.61
N LEU A 122 8.15 -21.18 -1.07
CA LEU A 122 9.13 -20.10 -1.21
C LEU A 122 9.54 -19.50 0.14
N SER A 123 8.61 -19.40 1.09
CA SER A 123 8.81 -18.75 2.39
C SER A 123 9.25 -19.72 3.49
N GLY A 124 8.98 -21.02 3.34
CA GLY A 124 9.15 -22.01 4.41
C GLY A 124 8.13 -21.87 5.54
N LEU A 125 7.04 -21.13 5.32
CA LEU A 125 5.98 -20.89 6.31
C LEU A 125 4.73 -21.71 5.99
N VAL A 126 3.87 -21.86 7.00
CA VAL A 126 2.50 -22.34 6.85
C VAL A 126 1.55 -21.22 7.26
N PHE A 127 0.73 -20.73 6.33
CA PHE A 127 -0.20 -19.63 6.60
C PHE A 127 -1.56 -20.16 7.05
N PHE A 128 -2.14 -19.53 8.07
CA PHE A 128 -3.46 -19.90 8.62
C PHE A 128 -3.58 -21.41 8.88
N PRO A 129 -2.75 -22.00 9.75
CA PRO A 129 -2.70 -23.46 9.94
C PRO A 129 -4.01 -24.07 10.47
N HIS A 130 -4.91 -23.26 11.04
CA HIS A 130 -6.23 -23.69 11.51
C HIS A 130 -7.33 -23.56 10.44
N LEU A 131 -7.01 -23.03 9.25
CA LEU A 131 -7.94 -22.97 8.15
C LEU A 131 -8.09 -24.37 7.52
N ASP A 132 -9.32 -24.86 7.46
CA ASP A 132 -9.61 -26.11 6.76
C ASP A 132 -9.46 -25.93 5.24
N ARG A 133 -8.33 -26.42 4.71
CA ARG A 133 -8.00 -26.33 3.28
C ARG A 133 -8.69 -27.37 2.42
N ALA A 134 -9.32 -28.38 3.03
CA ALA A 134 -10.16 -29.32 2.31
C ALA A 134 -11.56 -28.74 2.03
N GLY A 135 -11.96 -27.73 2.82
CA GLY A 135 -13.17 -26.95 2.60
C GLY A 135 -13.09 -26.06 1.35
N ASP A 136 -14.24 -25.50 0.98
CA ASP A 136 -14.30 -24.52 -0.12
C ASP A 136 -13.66 -23.20 0.34
N ILE A 137 -12.63 -22.76 -0.39
CA ILE A 137 -11.98 -21.47 -0.23
C ILE A 137 -11.92 -20.83 -1.61
N ARG A 138 -12.55 -19.67 -1.75
CA ARG A 138 -12.61 -18.99 -3.04
C ARG A 138 -11.38 -18.13 -3.26
N ASN A 139 -10.93 -18.04 -4.51
CA ASN A 139 -9.90 -17.07 -4.89
C ASN A 139 -10.45 -15.65 -4.69
N ILE A 140 -9.75 -14.84 -3.90
CA ILE A 140 -10.15 -13.45 -3.62
C ILE A 140 -10.31 -12.62 -4.89
N CYS A 141 -9.48 -12.83 -5.92
CA CYS A 141 -9.58 -12.10 -7.19
C CYS A 141 -10.71 -12.59 -8.10
N SER A 142 -11.42 -13.65 -7.71
CA SER A 142 -12.63 -14.12 -8.39
C SER A 142 -13.91 -13.64 -7.70
N VAL A 143 -13.86 -13.32 -6.40
CA VAL A 143 -15.02 -12.87 -5.61
C VAL A 143 -14.97 -11.39 -5.25
N ASP A 144 -13.80 -10.79 -5.36
CA ASP A 144 -13.52 -9.36 -5.27
C ASP A 144 -12.68 -8.94 -6.50
N THR A 145 -12.42 -7.65 -6.64
CA THR A 145 -11.89 -7.08 -7.88
C THR A 145 -10.40 -7.31 -8.04
N CYS A 146 -9.64 -7.39 -6.93
CA CYS A 146 -8.18 -7.25 -6.95
C CYS A 146 -7.70 -6.02 -7.77
N LYS A 147 -8.55 -4.99 -7.90
CA LYS A 147 -8.23 -3.76 -8.63
C LYS A 147 -7.56 -2.80 -7.67
N LEU A 148 -6.32 -2.45 -7.95
CA LEU A 148 -5.64 -1.35 -7.27
C LEU A 148 -6.11 -0.02 -7.83
N LEU A 149 -6.05 1.04 -7.03
CA LEU A 149 -6.27 2.40 -7.51
C LEU A 149 -5.42 2.68 -8.75
N ASP A 150 -6.03 3.26 -9.77
CA ASP A 150 -5.32 3.66 -10.98
C ASP A 150 -4.49 4.94 -10.75
N PHE A 151 -3.88 5.43 -11.83
CA PHE A 151 -3.04 6.62 -11.77
C PHE A 151 -3.80 7.86 -11.31
N GLN A 152 -5.03 8.06 -11.79
CA GLN A 152 -5.82 9.25 -11.49
C GLN A 152 -6.31 9.18 -10.04
N GLU A 153 -6.92 8.06 -9.65
CA GLU A 153 -7.44 7.80 -8.31
C GLU A 153 -6.32 7.93 -7.25
N PHE A 154 -5.17 7.29 -7.49
CA PHE A 154 -4.06 7.32 -6.54
C PHE A 154 -3.39 8.70 -6.44
N THR A 155 -3.24 9.41 -7.56
CA THR A 155 -2.67 10.76 -7.57
C THR A 155 -3.57 11.76 -6.88
N LEU A 156 -4.89 11.65 -7.06
CA LEU A 156 -5.88 12.47 -6.38
C LEU A 156 -5.86 12.20 -4.86
N TYR A 157 -5.82 10.93 -4.45
CA TYR A 157 -5.66 10.54 -3.05
C TYR A 157 -4.41 11.14 -2.40
N LEU A 158 -3.24 11.00 -3.04
CA LEU A 158 -1.98 11.56 -2.51
C LEU A 158 -2.01 13.09 -2.48
N SER A 159 -2.64 13.73 -3.46
CA SER A 159 -2.79 15.18 -3.50
C SER A 159 -3.69 15.69 -2.37
N THR A 160 -4.78 14.98 -2.08
CA THR A 160 -5.64 15.28 -0.92
C THR A 160 -4.87 15.19 0.39
N ARG A 161 -3.97 14.20 0.55
CA ARG A 161 -3.10 14.12 1.74
C ARG A 161 -2.10 15.28 1.81
N LYS A 162 -1.56 15.72 0.68
CA LYS A 162 -0.65 16.88 0.61
C LYS A 162 -1.35 18.18 0.99
N VAL A 163 -2.65 18.32 0.69
CA VAL A 163 -3.49 19.45 1.14
C VAL A 163 -3.47 19.53 2.67
N ALA A 164 -3.78 18.44 3.37
CA ALA A 164 -3.80 18.43 4.83
C ALA A 164 -2.46 18.86 5.46
N GLY A 165 -1.34 18.47 4.84
CA GLY A 165 0.02 18.83 5.27
C GLY A 165 0.54 20.20 4.80
N ALA A 166 -0.20 20.95 4.00
CA ALA A 166 0.24 22.25 3.50
C ALA A 166 0.41 23.26 4.63
N ARG A 167 1.53 24.02 4.59
CA ARG A 167 1.90 25.01 5.62
C ARG A 167 1.82 26.46 5.13
N SER A 168 1.48 26.68 3.86
CA SER A 168 1.30 28.00 3.26
C SER A 168 0.33 27.92 2.11
N VAL A 169 -0.34 29.04 1.81
CA VAL A 169 -1.28 29.13 0.69
C VAL A 169 -0.58 28.78 -0.64
N HIS A 170 0.64 29.28 -0.84
CA HIS A 170 1.45 28.93 -2.02
C HIS A 170 1.67 27.42 -2.19
N ARG A 171 1.96 26.70 -1.09
CA ARG A 171 2.15 25.24 -1.17
C ARG A 171 0.84 24.53 -1.50
N LEU A 172 -0.28 25.03 -0.98
CA LEU A 172 -1.62 24.51 -1.24
C LEU A 172 -2.00 24.70 -2.72
N GLU A 173 -1.81 25.90 -3.27
CA GLU A 173 -2.06 26.22 -4.69
C GLU A 173 -1.22 25.34 -5.62
N LYS A 174 0.05 25.09 -5.26
CA LYS A 174 0.92 24.19 -6.03
C LYS A 174 0.38 22.76 -6.09
N VAL A 175 -0.34 22.27 -5.08
CA VAL A 175 -0.98 20.94 -5.14
C VAL A 175 -2.07 20.93 -6.21
N MET A 176 -2.93 21.96 -6.24
CA MET A 176 -3.99 22.11 -7.25
C MET A 176 -3.41 22.28 -8.66
N GLU A 177 -2.34 23.06 -8.82
CA GLU A 177 -1.64 23.23 -10.09
C GLU A 177 -1.10 21.91 -10.63
N ASN A 178 -0.47 21.09 -9.77
CA ASN A 178 0.04 19.78 -10.18
C ASN A 178 -1.07 18.84 -10.67
N LEU A 179 -2.25 18.84 -10.03
CA LEU A 179 -3.39 18.04 -10.51
C LEU A 179 -3.86 18.50 -11.88
N ARG A 180 -4.01 19.81 -12.08
CA ARG A 180 -4.40 20.40 -13.37
C ARG A 180 -3.40 20.08 -14.48
N ASN A 181 -2.10 20.15 -14.20
CA ASN A 181 -1.05 19.81 -15.16
C ASN A 181 -1.06 18.33 -15.56
N LEU A 182 -1.55 17.44 -14.68
CA LEU A 182 -1.73 16.02 -14.95
C LEU A 182 -3.09 15.69 -15.60
N GLY A 183 -3.94 16.70 -15.83
CA GLY A 183 -5.28 16.52 -16.39
C GLY A 183 -6.23 15.76 -15.45
N ILE A 184 -6.00 15.83 -14.14
CA ILE A 184 -6.83 15.17 -13.12
C ILE A 184 -7.79 16.20 -12.53
N GLU A 185 -9.08 15.96 -12.71
CA GLU A 185 -10.13 16.79 -12.12
C GLU A 185 -10.27 16.49 -10.61
N PRO A 186 -10.26 17.52 -9.74
CA PRO A 186 -10.55 17.33 -8.32
C PRO A 186 -11.98 16.86 -8.07
N ASP A 187 -12.14 15.92 -7.14
CA ASP A 187 -13.47 15.51 -6.64
C ASP A 187 -13.97 16.41 -5.51
N ASP A 188 -15.24 16.25 -5.14
CA ASP A 188 -15.90 17.03 -4.09
C ASP A 188 -15.16 16.92 -2.73
N TYR A 189 -14.60 15.73 -2.44
CA TYR A 189 -13.86 15.49 -1.21
C TYR A 189 -12.53 16.25 -1.18
N PHE A 190 -11.76 16.24 -2.27
CA PHE A 190 -10.55 17.05 -2.42
C PHE A 190 -10.89 18.52 -2.26
N MET A 191 -11.93 19.01 -2.94
CA MET A 191 -12.33 20.42 -2.90
C MET A 191 -12.71 20.87 -1.49
N SER A 192 -13.51 20.06 -0.78
CA SER A 192 -13.86 20.31 0.62
C SER A 192 -12.62 20.42 1.52
N CYS A 193 -11.67 19.49 1.36
CA CYS A 193 -10.42 19.50 2.12
C CYS A 193 -9.55 20.72 1.76
N TYR A 194 -9.50 21.09 0.48
CA TYR A 194 -8.73 22.21 -0.04
C TYR A 194 -9.24 23.55 0.50
N GLU A 195 -10.54 23.79 0.41
CA GLU A 195 -11.20 25.02 0.87
C GLU A 195 -11.02 25.23 2.37
N LYS A 196 -11.28 24.18 3.16
CA LYS A 196 -11.07 24.21 4.61
C LYS A 196 -9.62 24.54 4.96
N LYS A 197 -8.65 23.96 4.23
CA LYS A 197 -7.23 24.23 4.48
C LYS A 197 -6.83 25.64 4.07
N LEU A 198 -7.41 26.17 2.99
CA LEU A 198 -7.15 27.52 2.52
C LEU A 198 -7.61 28.55 3.55
N GLU A 199 -8.80 28.38 4.11
CA GLU A 199 -9.32 29.24 5.18
C GLU A 199 -8.42 29.20 6.42
N GLU A 200 -8.01 28.01 6.87
CA GLU A 200 -7.09 27.82 7.99
C GLU A 200 -5.77 28.58 7.80
N LEU A 201 -5.18 28.48 6.61
CA LEU A 201 -3.90 29.10 6.29
C LEU A 201 -4.01 30.63 6.19
N LYS A 202 -5.08 31.16 5.58
CA LYS A 202 -5.32 32.61 5.53
C LYS A 202 -5.51 33.21 6.92
N ALA A 203 -6.31 32.57 7.76
CA ALA A 203 -6.51 33.01 9.15
C ALA A 203 -5.19 33.05 9.94
N LYS A 204 -4.30 32.06 9.73
CA LYS A 204 -2.96 32.04 10.35
C LYS A 204 -2.05 33.15 9.84
N GLU A 205 -2.07 33.45 8.55
CA GLU A 205 -1.29 34.55 7.97
C GLU A 205 -1.76 35.92 8.49
N GLU A 206 -3.08 36.12 8.63
CA GLU A 206 -3.66 37.35 9.18
C GLU A 206 -3.33 37.54 10.67
N ALA A 207 -3.48 36.48 11.48
CA ALA A 207 -3.10 36.51 12.89
C ALA A 207 -1.61 36.83 13.06
N GLY A 208 -0.73 36.19 12.27
CA GLY A 208 0.70 36.47 12.29
C GLY A 208 1.08 37.88 11.81
N ARG A 209 0.25 38.53 10.98
CA ARG A 209 0.44 39.95 10.60
C ARG A 209 0.00 40.90 11.71
N LEU A 210 -1.05 40.57 12.46
CA LEU A 210 -1.55 41.36 13.59
C LEU A 210 -0.56 41.35 14.76
N GLU A 211 0.07 40.21 15.06
CA GLU A 211 1.10 40.08 16.11
C GLU A 211 2.43 40.79 15.77
N ARG A 212 2.71 41.02 14.48
CA ARG A 212 3.95 41.65 14.01
C ARG A 212 3.87 43.16 13.81
N LYS A 213 2.71 43.81 14.07
CA LYS A 213 2.64 45.27 14.08
C LYS A 213 3.27 45.79 15.38
N PRO A 214 4.40 46.53 15.34
CA PRO A 214 4.88 47.22 16.52
C PRO A 214 3.91 48.37 16.86
N SER A 215 3.60 48.50 18.15
CA SER A 215 3.00 49.71 18.73
C SER A 215 3.89 50.93 18.55
#